data_AF-A0A522BT85-F1
#
_entry.id   AF-A0A522BT85-F1
#
_cell.length_a   1.000
_cell.length_b   1.000
_cell.length_c   1.000
_cell.angle_alpha   90.00
_cell.angle_beta   90.00
_cell.angle_gamma   90.00
#
_symmetry.space_group_name_H-M   'P 1'
#
loop_
_entity.id
_entity.type
_entity.pdbx_description
1 polymer ?
#
loop_
_entity_poly.entity_id
_entity_poly.type
_entity_poly.pdbx_seq_one_letter_code
_entity_poly.pdbx_strand_id
1 'polypeptide(L)' 'MLLDRRYSTPWDYTDAELEHAGQRLDALRIAAGRPYGRESAEAAVLEALVDDLDVPRALDIAIEDGGQAARDLTAVLAL' A
#
# COMPACT_ATOMS: atom_id res chain seq x y z
N MET A 1 -9.09 -4.89 -3.77
CA MET A 1 -10.36 -4.64 -4.50
C MET A 1 -10.34 -3.42 -5.39
N LEU A 2 -10.29 -2.20 -4.83
CA LEU A 2 -10.22 -0.96 -5.62
C LEU A 2 -8.79 -0.46 -5.79
N LEU A 3 -8.07 -0.35 -4.67
CA LEU A 3 -6.67 0.11 -4.64
C LEU A 3 -5.68 -1.04 -4.77
N ASP A 4 -6.06 -2.27 -4.39
CA ASP A 4 -5.17 -3.44 -4.44
C ASP A 4 -5.10 -4.09 -5.83
N ARG A 5 -5.18 -3.28 -6.88
CA ARG A 5 -5.07 -3.69 -8.28
C ARG A 5 -4.71 -2.49 -9.14
N ARG A 6 -4.28 -2.74 -10.39
CA ARG A 6 -4.20 -1.67 -11.40
C ARG A 6 -5.59 -1.12 -11.67
N TYR A 7 -5.69 0.21 -11.80
CA TYR A 7 -6.96 0.90 -11.99
C TYR A 7 -7.69 0.44 -13.27
N SER A 8 -6.93 0.06 -14.30
CA SER A 8 -7.42 -0.38 -15.60
C SER A 8 -8.02 -1.79 -15.60
N THR A 9 -7.75 -2.60 -14.58
CA THR A 9 -8.30 -3.96 -14.46
C THR A 9 -9.77 -3.91 -14.04
N PRO A 10 -10.69 -4.68 -14.63
CA PRO A 10 -12.07 -4.79 -14.12
C PRO A 10 -12.07 -5.40 -12.72
N TRP A 11 -13.08 -5.04 -11.92
CA TRP A 11 -13.24 -5.57 -10.57
C TRP A 11 -14.68 -5.96 -10.30
N ASP A 12 -14.82 -7.03 -9.54
CA ASP A 12 -16.08 -7.47 -8.98
C ASP A 12 -16.03 -7.24 -7.47
N TYR A 13 -17.19 -7.12 -6.84
CA TYR A 13 -17.30 -7.06 -5.38
C TYR A 13 -17.55 -8.46 -4.81
N THR A 14 -16.75 -8.87 -3.84
CA THR A 14 -17.00 -10.06 -3.03
C THR A 14 -16.63 -9.77 -1.57
N ASP A 15 -17.37 -10.38 -0.62
CA ASP A 15 -17.09 -10.20 0.81
C ASP A 15 -15.68 -10.69 1.18
N ALA A 16 -15.18 -11.73 0.51
CA ALA A 16 -13.85 -12.28 0.73
C ALA A 16 -12.73 -11.30 0.32
N GLU A 17 -12.89 -10.62 -0.81
CA GLU A 17 -11.90 -9.64 -1.25
C GLU A 17 -11.97 -8.34 -0.44
N LEU A 18 -13.15 -7.98 0.10
CA LEU A 18 -13.29 -6.85 1.02
C LEU A 18 -12.55 -7.14 2.34
N GLU A 19 -12.71 -8.34 2.89
CA GLU A 19 -11.99 -8.80 4.08
C GLU A 19 -10.46 -8.78 3.84
N HIS A 20 -10.01 -9.28 2.69
CA HIS A 20 -8.59 -9.22 2.31
C HIS A 20 -8.06 -7.78 2.22
N ALA A 21 -8.85 -6.85 1.68
CA ALA A 21 -8.49 -5.44 1.64
C ALA A 21 -8.39 -4.83 3.05
N GLY A 22 -9.28 -5.22 3.97
CA GLY A 22 -9.21 -4.82 5.38
C GLY A 22 -7.93 -5.30 6.06
N GLN A 23 -7.56 -6.56 5.86
CA GLN A 23 -6.32 -7.14 6.41
C GLN A 23 -5.07 -6.41 5.91
N ARG A 24 -5.03 -6.02 4.63
CA ARG A 24 -3.92 -5.24 4.07
C ARG A 24 -3.86 -3.82 4.65
N LEU A 25 -5.01 -3.18 4.86
CA LEU A 25 -5.07 -1.87 5.52
C LEU A 25 -4.56 -1.93 6.96
N ASP A 26 -4.97 -2.94 7.73
CA ASP A 26 -4.50 -3.15 9.09
C ASP A 26 -2.98 -3.39 9.13
N ALA A 27 -2.46 -4.20 8.21
CA ALA A 27 -1.02 -4.44 8.07
C ALA A 27 -0.26 -3.14 7.76
N LEU A 28 -0.78 -2.30 6.85
CA LEU A 28 -0.19 -1.00 6.54
C LEU A 28 -0.18 -0.08 7.77
N ARG A 29 -1.28 -0.02 8.52
CA ARG A 29 -1.39 0.81 9.72
C ARG A 29 -0.43 0.36 10.83
N ILE A 30 -0.26 -0.95 10.99
CA ILE A 30 0.76 -1.53 11.90
C ILE A 30 2.17 -1.15 11.43
N ALA A 31 2.45 -1.25 10.13
CA ALA A 31 3.75 -0.91 9.55
C ALA A 31 4.09 0.59 9.68
N ALA A 32 3.11 1.49 9.51
CA ALA A 32 3.26 2.93 9.71
C ALA A 32 3.58 3.32 11.17
N GLY A 33 3.17 2.48 12.13
CA GLY A 33 3.51 2.63 13.55
C GLY A 33 4.96 2.27 13.89
N ARG A 34 5.72 1.65 12.98
CA ARG A 34 7.11 1.25 13.26
C ARG A 34 8.03 2.48 13.32
N PRO A 35 8.97 2.55 14.29
CA PRO A 35 9.83 3.72 14.48
C PRO A 35 10.94 3.87 13.43
N TYR A 36 11.33 2.78 12.78
CA TYR A 36 12.40 2.76 11.77
C TYR A 36 11.90 2.03 10.52
N GLY A 37 12.19 2.63 9.35
CA GLY A 37 12.07 2.01 8.03
C GLY A 37 13.36 2.25 7.26
N ARG A 38 13.58 1.53 6.15
CA ARG A 38 14.74 1.78 5.29
C ARG A 38 14.51 3.07 4.50
N GLU A 39 15.53 3.92 4.43
CA GLU A 39 15.51 5.16 3.65
C GLU A 39 15.28 4.90 2.14
N SER A 40 15.71 3.73 1.64
CA SER A 40 15.44 3.30 0.26
C SER A 40 13.97 2.92 -0.01
N ALA A 41 13.17 2.67 1.03
CA ALA A 41 11.79 2.23 0.88
C ALA A 41 10.88 3.33 0.35
N GLU A 42 11.12 4.59 0.75
CA GLU A 42 10.35 5.76 0.30
C GLU A 42 10.49 5.94 -1.21
N ALA A 43 11.73 5.89 -1.73
CA ALA A 43 12.00 5.96 -3.16
C ALA A 43 11.35 4.79 -3.92
N ALA A 44 11.43 3.57 -3.37
CA ALA A 44 10.83 2.38 -4.00
C ALA A 44 9.29 2.44 -4.04
N VAL A 45 8.65 3.00 -3.00
CA VAL A 45 7.20 3.27 -3.00
C VAL A 45 6.84 4.31 -4.06
N LEU A 46 7.59 5.41 -4.15
CA LEU A 46 7.37 6.43 -5.18
C LEU A 46 7.58 5.89 -6.60
N GLU A 47 8.60 5.08 -6.84
CA GLU A 47 8.83 4.41 -8.14
C GLU A 47 7.65 3.53 -8.53
N ALA A 48 7.08 2.76 -7.60
CA ALA A 48 5.90 1.94 -7.85
C ALA A 48 4.66 2.79 -8.19
N LEU A 49 4.49 3.94 -7.53
CA LEU A 49 3.38 4.85 -7.82
C LEU A 49 3.53 5.55 -9.17
N VAL A 50 4.75 5.87 -9.60
CA VAL A 50 5.03 6.43 -10.94
C VAL A 50 4.82 5.39 -12.03
N ASP A 51 5.05 4.11 -11.74
CA ASP A 51 4.78 2.98 -12.64
C ASP A 51 3.29 2.65 -12.71
N ASP A 52 2.51 3.53 -13.35
CA ASP A 52 1.07 3.32 -13.65
C ASP A 52 0.21 3.13 -12.39
N LEU A 53 0.58 3.81 -11.30
CA LEU A 53 -0.09 3.72 -10.00
C LEU A 53 -0.17 2.27 -9.52
N ASP A 54 0.97 1.58 -9.47
CA ASP A 54 1.09 0.21 -8.95
C ASP A 54 0.98 0.20 -7.42
N VAL A 55 -0.24 0.48 -6.95
CA VAL A 55 -0.61 0.50 -5.53
C VAL A 55 -0.38 -0.85 -4.85
N PRO A 56 -0.63 -2.03 -5.46
CA PRO A 56 -0.28 -3.32 -4.86
C PRO A 56 1.20 -3.41 -4.49
N ARG A 57 2.08 -3.06 -5.43
CA ARG A 57 3.52 -3.07 -5.21
C ARG A 57 3.94 -2.04 -4.17
N ALA A 58 3.38 -0.84 -4.21
CA ALA A 58 3.63 0.19 -3.21
C ALA A 58 3.21 -0.26 -1.80
N LEU A 59 2.05 -0.91 -1.66
CA LEU A 59 1.55 -1.49 -0.41
C LEU A 59 2.48 -2.58 0.14
N ASP A 60 2.92 -3.50 -0.71
CA ASP A 60 3.79 -4.59 -0.27
C ASP A 60 5.12 -4.05 0.26
N ILE A 61 5.75 -3.10 -0.45
CA ILE A 61 6.99 -2.43 -0.02
C ILE A 61 6.77 -1.68 1.31
N ALA A 62 5.66 -0.94 1.42
CA ALA A 62 5.32 -0.19 2.63
C ALA A 62 5.03 -1.09 3.84
N ILE A 63 4.38 -2.24 3.65
CA ILE A 63 4.11 -3.21 4.71
C ILE A 63 5.40 -3.92 5.16
N GLU A 64 6.27 -4.26 4.21
CA GLU A 64 7.54 -4.93 4.48
C GLU A 64 8.48 -4.02 5.28
N ASP A 65 8.74 -2.81 4.77
CA ASP A 65 9.73 -1.90 5.37
C ASP A 65 9.17 -1.04 6.49
N GLY A 66 7.88 -0.69 6.41
CA GLY A 66 7.19 0.14 7.41
C GLY A 66 7.81 1.53 7.58
N GLY A 67 7.51 2.15 8.72
CA GLY A 67 8.04 3.46 9.06
C GLY A 67 7.51 4.56 8.16
N GLN A 68 8.41 5.38 7.61
CA GLN A 68 8.06 6.57 6.86
C GLN A 68 7.39 6.24 5.51
N ALA A 69 7.87 5.22 4.79
CA ALA A 69 7.27 4.78 3.53
C ALA A 69 5.79 4.40 3.66
N ALA A 70 5.40 3.75 4.77
CA ALA A 70 4.01 3.42 5.05
C ALA A 70 3.15 4.64 5.40
N ARG A 71 3.72 5.64 6.08
CA ARG A 71 3.02 6.91 6.38
C ARG A 71 2.79 7.71 5.11
N ASP A 72 3.81 7.81 4.25
CA ASP A 72 3.72 8.55 3.00
C ASP A 72 2.69 7.91 2.08
N LEU A 73 2.68 6.58 1.97
CA LEU A 73 1.66 5.87 1.20
C LEU A 73 0.24 6.11 1.75
N THR A 74 0.07 6.08 3.07
CA THR A 74 -1.21 6.39 3.73
C THR A 74 -1.68 7.82 3.41
N ALA A 75 -0.76 8.78 3.45
CA ALA A 75 -1.05 10.18 3.13
C ALA A 75 -1.41 10.39 1.65
N VAL A 76 -0.68 9.74 0.73
CA VAL A 76 -0.93 9.81 -0.72
C VAL A 76 -2.27 9.18 -1.09
N LEU A 77 -2.62 8.05 -0.46
CA LEU A 77 -3.87 7.34 -0.72
C LEU A 77 -5.06 7.89 0.09
N ALA A 78 -4.82 8.88 0.95
CA ALA A 78 -5.82 9.50 1.83
C ALA A 78 -6.60 8.49 2.69
N LEU A 79 -5.87 7.53 3.29
CA LEU A 79 -6.39 6.43 4.13
C LEU A 79 -6.27 6.71 5.64
#